data_AF-A0A4Q7Z963-F1
#
_entry.id   AF-A0A4Q7Z963-F1
#
_cell.length_a   1.000
_cell.length_b   1.000
_cell.length_c   1.000
_cell.angle_alpha   90.00
_cell.angle_beta   90.00
_cell.angle_gamma   90.00
#
_symmetry.space_group_name_H-M   'P 1'
#
loop_
_entity.id
_entity.type
_entity.pdbx_description
1 polymer ?
#
loop_
_entity_poly.entity_id
_entity_poly.type
_entity_poly.pdbx_seq_one_letter_code
_entity_poly.pdbx_strand_id
1 'polypeptide(L)' 'MAMTQSLDRAGDSAENSEDFILQTRFYVALRRASGRVIDLVWFRQNKDYANAVLDFAETISDREVRDAARRLRYPEFFR' A
#
# COMPACT_ATOMS: atom_id res chain seq x y z
N MET A 1 -5.03 -35.82 16.27
CA MET A 1 -3.64 -35.46 15.92
C MET A 1 -3.69 -34.53 14.72
N ALA A 2 -3.60 -33.23 14.96
CA ALA A 2 -3.61 -32.20 13.93
C ALA A 2 -2.17 -31.75 13.70
N MET A 3 -1.59 -32.05 12.54
CA MET A 3 -0.27 -31.54 12.18
C MET A 3 -0.16 -31.38 10.67
N THR A 4 -0.82 -30.35 10.14
CA THR A 4 -0.56 -29.83 8.79
C THR A 4 -0.92 -28.36 8.73
N GLN A 5 -0.24 -27.51 9.51
CA GLN A 5 -0.38 -26.05 9.42
C GLN A 5 0.84 -25.37 10.04
N SER A 6 2.02 -25.50 9.43
CA SER A 6 3.23 -24.81 9.93
C SER A 6 4.24 -24.39 8.85
N LEU A 7 3.89 -24.43 7.56
CA LEU A 7 4.83 -24.06 6.48
C LEU A 7 4.51 -22.72 5.79
N ASP A 8 3.41 -22.03 6.12
CA ASP A 8 3.00 -20.80 5.41
C ASP A 8 3.38 -19.47 6.07
N ARG A 9 3.84 -19.45 7.34
CA ARG A 9 4.02 -18.19 8.09
C ARG A 9 5.17 -17.30 7.58
N ALA A 10 6.15 -17.87 6.88
CA ALA A 10 7.34 -17.11 6.46
C ALA A 10 7.07 -16.26 5.21
N GLY A 11 6.35 -16.78 4.22
CA GLY A 11 6.00 -16.05 2.99
C GLY A 11 5.09 -14.86 3.26
N ASP A 12 4.10 -15.06 4.13
CA ASP A 12 3.13 -14.04 4.56
C ASP A 12 3.79 -12.84 5.26
N SER A 13 4.92 -13.04 5.94
CA SER A 13 5.63 -11.98 6.67
C SER A 13 6.51 -11.09 5.77
N ALA A 14 7.04 -11.66 4.69
CA ALA A 14 7.88 -10.95 3.73
C ALA A 14 7.04 -10.15 2.73
N GLU A 15 5.98 -10.74 2.17
CA GLU A 15 5.03 -10.01 1.30
C GLU A 15 4.39 -8.83 2.05
N ASN A 16 4.01 -9.04 3.31
CA ASN A 16 3.47 -8.00 4.17
C ASN A 16 4.50 -6.90 4.50
N SER A 17 5.80 -7.21 4.45
CA SER A 17 6.88 -6.22 4.60
C SER A 17 7.08 -5.38 3.34
N GLU A 18 7.07 -5.99 2.15
CA GLU A 18 7.19 -5.26 0.88
C GLU A 18 5.99 -4.34 0.62
N ASP A 19 4.78 -4.82 0.89
CA ASP A 19 3.56 -4.02 0.81
C ASP A 19 3.62 -2.83 1.77
N PHE A 20 4.06 -3.06 3.01
CA PHE A 20 4.21 -1.98 3.99
C PHE A 20 5.27 -0.94 3.58
N ILE A 21 6.37 -1.37 2.98
CA ILE A 21 7.39 -0.47 2.42
C ILE A 21 6.79 0.39 1.31
N LEU A 22 6.04 -0.21 0.39
CA LEU A 22 5.39 0.53 -0.70
C LEU A 22 4.36 1.53 -0.17
N GLN A 23 3.52 1.12 0.80
CA GLN A 23 2.55 2.00 1.45
C GLN A 23 3.21 3.17 2.18
N THR A 24 4.33 2.91 2.86
CA THR A 24 5.10 3.96 3.56
C THR A 24 5.71 4.95 2.57
N ARG A 25 6.29 4.46 1.46
CA ARG A 25 6.81 5.31 0.38
C ARG A 25 5.71 6.17 -0.23
N PHE A 26 4.56 5.57 -0.51
CA PHE A 26 3.37 6.28 -0.99
C PHE A 26 2.96 7.40 -0.02
N TYR A 27 2.88 7.12 1.28
CA TYR A 27 2.56 8.13 2.30
C TYR A 27 3.55 9.30 2.32
N VAL A 28 4.85 9.02 2.30
CA VAL A 28 5.88 10.06 2.31
C VAL A 28 5.77 10.94 1.07
N ALA A 29 5.63 10.33 -0.11
CA ALA A 29 5.47 11.07 -1.37
C ALA A 29 4.19 11.91 -1.36
N LEU A 30 3.05 11.34 -0.92
CA LEU A 30 1.76 12.02 -0.86
C LEU A 30 1.83 13.24 0.07
N ARG A 31 2.43 13.08 1.26
CA ARG A 31 2.58 14.17 2.23
C ARG A 31 3.51 15.26 1.71
N ARG A 32 4.59 14.90 1.03
CA ARG A 32 5.50 15.86 0.39
C ARG A 32 4.79 16.66 -0.71
N ALA A 33 4.02 16.00 -1.56
CA ALA A 33 3.41 16.63 -2.74
C ALA A 33 2.14 17.44 -2.42
N SER A 34 1.38 17.04 -1.39
CA SER A 34 0.06 17.62 -1.11
C SER A 34 -0.11 18.19 0.30
N GLY A 35 0.85 17.96 1.21
CA GLY A 35 0.73 18.30 2.62
C GLY A 35 -0.22 17.40 3.43
N ARG A 36 -1.01 16.53 2.77
CA ARG A 36 -1.98 15.66 3.44
C ARG A 36 -1.30 14.55 4.23
N VAL A 37 -1.77 14.37 5.47
CA VAL A 37 -1.50 13.16 6.27
C VAL A 37 -2.65 12.19 6.05
N ILE A 38 -2.35 10.92 5.90
CA ILE A 38 -3.34 9.85 5.88
C ILE A 38 -3.07 8.89 7.05
N ASP A 39 -4.12 8.30 7.58
CA ASP A 39 -3.99 7.19 8.51
C ASP A 39 -3.58 5.93 7.74
N LEU A 40 -2.30 5.52 7.87
CA LEU A 40 -1.78 4.34 7.18
C LEU A 40 -2.31 3.03 7.76
N VAL A 41 -2.67 3.02 9.04
CA VAL A 41 -3.24 1.83 9.69
C VAL A 41 -4.65 1.60 9.16
N TRP A 42 -5.45 2.67 9.05
CA TRP A 42 -6.79 2.60 8.47
C TRP A 42 -6.77 2.34 6.96
N PHE A 43 -5.80 2.91 6.23
CA PHE A 43 -5.55 2.60 4.81
C PHE A 43 -5.42 1.09 4.56
N ARG A 44 -4.80 0.35 5.48
CA ARG A 44 -4.62 -1.10 5.36
C ARG A 44 -5.86 -1.91 5.74
N GLN A 45 -6.69 -1.39 6.62
CA GLN A 45 -7.82 -2.12 7.19
C GLN A 45 -9.12 -1.85 6.43
N ASN A 46 -9.23 -0.71 5.74
CA ASN A 46 -10.45 -0.28 5.07
C ASN A 46 -10.20 -0.03 3.59
N LYS A 47 -10.73 -0.93 2.75
CA LYS A 47 -10.57 -0.89 1.29
C LYS A 47 -11.20 0.35 0.65
N ASP A 48 -12.35 0.81 1.14
CA ASP A 48 -13.04 1.98 0.57
C ASP A 48 -12.25 3.26 0.83
N TYR A 49 -11.71 3.39 2.04
CA TYR A 49 -10.81 4.48 2.40
C TYR A 49 -9.50 4.41 1.59
N ALA A 50 -8.94 3.21 1.41
CA ALA A 50 -7.76 3.03 0.57
C ALA A 50 -8.01 3.49 -0.87
N ASN A 51 -9.13 3.05 -1.48
CA ASN A 51 -9.52 3.44 -2.82
C ASN A 51 -9.71 4.96 -2.94
N ALA A 52 -10.41 5.59 -1.99
CA ALA A 52 -10.61 7.03 -1.99
C ALA A 52 -9.27 7.82 -1.90
N VAL A 53 -8.32 7.33 -1.09
CA VAL A 53 -6.98 7.91 -1.00
C VAL A 53 -6.20 7.73 -2.30
N LEU A 54 -6.30 6.56 -2.93
CA LEU A 54 -5.65 6.27 -4.20
C LEU A 54 -6.25 7.08 -5.36
N ASP A 55 -7.57 7.26 -5.41
CA ASP A 55 -8.27 8.13 -6.37
C ASP A 55 -7.78 9.59 -6.21
N PHE A 56 -7.70 10.06 -4.96
CA PHE A 56 -7.15 11.37 -4.66
C PHE A 56 -5.69 11.49 -5.13
N ALA A 57 -4.86 10.48 -4.90
CA ALA A 57 -3.46 10.46 -5.31
C ALA A 57 -3.27 10.53 -6.84
N GLU A 58 -4.19 9.99 -7.62
CA GLU A 58 -4.16 10.08 -9.09
C GLU A 58 -4.36 11.52 -9.61
N THR A 59 -5.03 12.38 -8.83
CA THR A 59 -5.19 13.80 -9.15
C THR A 59 -3.94 14.65 -8.87
N ILE A 60 -2.94 14.09 -8.20
CA ILE A 60 -1.70 14.79 -7.84
C ILE A 60 -0.73 14.78 -9.02
N SER A 61 -0.22 15.95 -9.41
CA SER A 61 0.71 16.08 -10.54
C SER A 61 2.05 15.37 -10.33
N ASP A 62 2.46 15.18 -9.07
CA ASP A 62 3.71 14.50 -8.70
C ASP A 62 3.72 13.06 -9.21
N ARG A 63 4.76 12.73 -10.00
CA ARG A 63 4.89 11.42 -10.64
C ARG A 63 5.11 10.30 -9.62
N GLU A 64 5.90 10.55 -8.58
CA GLU A 64 6.22 9.54 -7.56
C GLU A 64 4.95 9.09 -6.84
N VAL A 65 4.07 10.03 -6.51
CA VAL A 65 2.76 9.76 -5.92
C VAL A 65 1.92 8.87 -6.82
N ARG A 66 1.81 9.22 -8.10
CA ARG A 66 0.99 8.46 -9.07
C ARG A 66 1.56 7.06 -9.34
N ASP A 67 2.88 6.93 -9.48
CA ASP A 67 3.53 5.64 -9.71
C ASP A 67 3.37 4.72 -8.49
N ALA A 68 3.51 5.24 -7.27
CA ALA A 68 3.28 4.48 -6.04
C ALA A 68 1.81 4.10 -5.86
N ALA A 69 0.86 5.02 -6.14
CA ALA A 69 -0.57 4.74 -6.08
C ALA A 69 -0.99 3.63 -7.05
N ARG A 70 -0.48 3.66 -8.28
CA ARG A 70 -0.76 2.61 -9.28
C ARG A 70 -0.23 1.25 -8.88
N ARG A 71 0.98 1.19 -8.30
CA ARG A 71 1.55 -0.06 -7.78
C ARG A 71 0.72 -0.64 -6.64
N LEU A 72 0.18 0.21 -5.77
CA LEU A 72 -0.71 -0.22 -4.69
C LEU A 72 -2.09 -0.67 -5.20
N ARG A 73 -2.58 -0.07 -6.29
CA ARG A 73 -3.88 -0.41 -6.87
C ARG A 73 -3.86 -1.68 -7.72
N TYR A 74 -2.77 -1.89 -8.45
CA TYR A 74 -2.64 -2.97 -9.43
C TYR A 74 -1.34 -3.77 -9.21
N PRO A 75 -1.16 -4.41 -8.05
CA PRO A 75 0.09 -5.09 -7.68
C PRO A 75 0.51 -6.18 -8.70
N GLU A 76 -0.45 -6.81 -9.37
CA GLU A 76 -0.26 -7.86 -10.36
C GLU A 76 0.53 -7.44 -11.60
N PHE A 77 0.60 -6.15 -11.94
CA PHE A 77 1.36 -5.65 -13.10
C PHE A 77 2.82 -5.28 -12.78
N PHE A 78 3.24 -5.41 -11.52
CA PHE A 78 4.56 -4.97 -11.07
C PHE A 78 5.37 -6.06 -10.35
N ARG A 79 4.88 -7.32 -10.36
CA ARG A 79 5.63 -8.52 -9.95
C ARG A 79 6.51 -9.06 -11.06
#